data_AF-A0A131XKB6-F1
#
_entry.id   AF-A0A131XKB6-F1
#
_cell.length_a   1.000
_cell.length_b   1.000
_cell.length_c   1.000
_cell.angle_alpha   90.00
_cell.angle_beta   90.00
_cell.angle_gamma   90.00
#
_symmetry.space_group_name_H-M   'P 1'
#
loop_
_entity.id
_entity.type
_entity.pdbx_description
1 polymer ?
#
loop_
_entity_poly.entity_id
_entity_poly.type
_entity_poly.pdbx_seq_one_letter_code
_entity_poly.pdbx_strand_id
1 'polypeptide(L)'
;CRQPGHRVSDCPQMLEDSSEPIGICFKCGSTEHFSSACTVQTSKDNEFPYAKCFICKQQGHLSRKCPRNDKGVYPKGGHCNFCGAIDHFKKECPEMEKNKSKTSDESEVAADIVSIGQSADAENIVPLYKGIQVKKEKVISF
;
A
#
# COMPACT_ATOMS: atom_id res chain seq x y z
N CYS A 1 21.91 0.09 5.38
CA CYS A 1 22.01 -1.05 6.31
C CYS A 1 20.69 -1.46 7.01
N ARG A 2 19.50 -1.01 6.57
CA ARG A 2 18.19 -1.26 7.24
C ARG A 2 18.12 -0.89 8.74
N GLN A 3 19.10 -0.16 9.26
CA GLN A 3 19.06 0.38 10.61
C GLN A 3 18.26 1.70 10.60
N PRO A 4 17.48 1.97 11.65
CA PRO A 4 16.80 3.26 11.80
C PRO A 4 17.81 4.38 12.09
N GLY A 5 17.38 5.64 11.94
CA GLY A 5 18.15 6.81 12.39
C GLY A 5 18.91 7.57 11.31
N HIS A 6 18.91 7.12 10.05
CA HIS A 6 19.51 7.84 8.92
C HIS A 6 18.74 7.58 7.61
N ARG A 7 18.96 8.44 6.61
CA ARG A 7 18.48 8.23 5.23
C ARG A 7 19.52 7.44 4.43
N VAL A 8 19.13 6.91 3.26
CA VAL A 8 20.04 6.12 2.41
C VAL A 8 21.33 6.89 2.08
N SER A 9 21.24 8.20 1.82
CA SER A 9 22.37 9.08 1.54
C SER A 9 23.34 9.26 2.71
N ASP A 10 22.84 9.18 3.94
CA ASP A 10 23.61 9.36 5.18
C ASP A 10 23.92 8.01 5.85
N CYS A 11 23.92 6.91 5.07
CA CYS A 11 24.14 5.58 5.61
C CYS A 11 25.62 5.39 5.98
N PRO A 12 25.97 5.28 7.27
CA PRO A 12 27.38 5.18 7.70
C PRO A 12 28.05 3.93 7.13
N GLN A 13 27.28 2.87 6.91
CA GLN A 13 27.71 1.60 6.33
C GLN A 13 27.89 1.62 4.80
N MET A 14 27.51 2.70 4.12
CA MET A 14 27.72 2.85 2.67
C MET A 14 28.99 3.64 2.33
N LEU A 15 29.61 4.30 3.31
CA LEU A 15 30.83 5.10 3.13
C LEU A 15 32.08 4.24 2.86
N GLU A 16 32.10 2.97 3.27
CA GLU A 16 33.20 2.04 3.00
C GLU A 16 33.15 1.40 1.60
N ASP A 17 32.01 1.42 0.92
CA ASP A 17 31.79 0.78 -0.41
C ASP A 17 31.54 1.85 -1.51
N SER A 18 32.12 3.05 -1.31
CA SER A 18 31.80 4.35 -1.96
C SER A 18 32.06 4.47 -3.47
N SER A 19 32.19 3.38 -4.23
CA SER A 19 32.38 3.46 -5.69
C SER A 19 31.07 3.45 -6.49
N GLU A 20 29.92 3.63 -5.84
CA GLU A 20 28.61 3.44 -6.46
C GLU A 20 27.74 4.70 -6.30
N PRO A 21 27.25 5.30 -7.39
CA PRO A 21 26.57 6.60 -7.33
C PRO A 21 25.17 6.48 -6.71
N ILE A 22 25.06 6.84 -5.43
CA ILE A 22 23.79 6.97 -4.70
C ILE A 22 23.14 8.29 -5.14
N GLY A 23 22.25 8.23 -6.13
CA GLY A 23 21.63 9.42 -6.72
C GLY A 23 21.33 9.31 -8.21
N ILE A 24 21.60 8.16 -8.84
CA ILE A 24 21.18 7.91 -10.22
C ILE A 24 19.69 7.60 -10.30
N CYS A 25 19.09 8.00 -11.41
CA CYS A 25 17.78 7.55 -11.83
C CYS A 25 17.84 6.05 -12.13
N PHE A 26 17.03 5.26 -11.42
CA PHE A 26 17.00 3.81 -11.61
C PHE A 26 16.43 3.35 -12.97
N LYS A 27 15.77 4.24 -13.71
CA LYS A 27 15.19 3.96 -15.03
C LYS A 27 16.15 4.23 -16.19
N CYS A 28 16.95 5.31 -16.11
CA CYS A 28 17.83 5.75 -17.21
C CYS A 28 19.31 5.95 -16.83
N GLY A 29 19.68 5.84 -15.56
CA GLY A 29 21.05 6.00 -15.08
C GLY A 29 21.53 7.44 -14.91
N SER A 30 20.71 8.45 -15.25
CA SER A 30 21.08 9.87 -15.12
C SER A 30 21.12 10.32 -13.66
N THR A 31 22.10 11.15 -13.26
CA THR A 31 22.17 11.76 -11.92
C THR A 31 21.40 13.07 -11.77
N GLU A 32 20.79 13.56 -12.86
CA GLU A 32 20.09 14.85 -12.88
C GLU A 32 18.72 14.81 -12.19
N HIS A 33 18.07 13.63 -12.18
CA HIS A 33 16.72 13.47 -11.67
C HIS A 33 16.51 12.12 -10.98
N PHE A 34 15.46 12.02 -10.17
CA PHE A 34 15.02 10.77 -9.55
C PHE A 34 14.07 9.99 -10.47
N SER A 35 13.91 8.69 -10.25
CA SER A 35 13.04 7.80 -11.03
C SER A 35 11.58 8.27 -11.17
N SER A 36 11.11 9.12 -10.25
CA SER A 36 9.77 9.73 -10.28
C SER A 36 9.63 10.86 -11.30
N ALA A 37 10.72 11.59 -11.57
CA ALA A 37 10.76 12.68 -12.54
C ALA A 37 11.34 12.22 -13.89
N CYS A 38 11.69 10.94 -14.01
CA CYS A 38 12.22 10.36 -15.23
C CYS A 38 11.11 10.19 -16.27
N THR A 39 11.31 10.79 -17.44
CA THR A 39 10.41 10.69 -18.59
C THR A 39 10.70 9.46 -19.46
N VAL A 40 11.81 8.78 -19.24
CA VAL A 40 12.19 7.57 -19.98
C VAL A 40 11.24 6.43 -19.60
N GLN A 41 10.60 5.86 -20.60
CA GLN A 41 9.81 4.64 -20.44
C GLN A 41 10.73 3.45 -20.47
N THR A 42 10.58 2.57 -19.49
CA THR A 42 11.35 1.35 -19.36
C THR A 42 10.49 0.15 -19.73
N SER A 43 11.09 -0.95 -20.19
CA SER A 43 10.37 -2.17 -20.57
C SER A 43 9.64 -2.80 -19.38
N LYS A 44 8.48 -3.43 -19.63
CA LYS A 44 7.64 -4.08 -18.60
C LYS A 44 8.40 -5.15 -17.79
N ASP A 45 9.31 -5.87 -18.43
CA ASP A 45 10.10 -6.93 -17.80
C ASP A 45 11.20 -6.41 -16.87
N ASN A 46 11.71 -5.20 -17.11
CA ASN A 46 12.78 -4.59 -16.32
C ASN A 46 12.48 -3.11 -16.12
N GLU A 47 11.60 -2.79 -15.17
CA GLU A 47 11.23 -1.40 -14.88
C GLU A 47 12.40 -0.57 -14.33
N PHE A 48 13.39 -1.21 -13.71
CA PHE A 48 14.52 -0.54 -13.07
C PHE A 48 15.89 -1.17 -13.43
N PRO A 49 16.36 -1.03 -14.67
CA PRO A 49 17.60 -1.64 -15.14
C PRO A 49 18.83 -1.15 -14.36
N TYR A 50 18.83 0.12 -13.93
CA TYR A 50 19.93 0.73 -13.18
C TYR A 50 19.73 0.66 -11.66
N ALA A 51 18.63 0.08 -11.16
CA ALA A 51 18.49 -0.13 -9.72
C ALA A 51 19.40 -1.26 -9.24
N LYS A 52 20.31 -0.95 -8.31
CA LYS A 52 21.10 -1.95 -7.59
C LYS A 52 20.35 -2.41 -6.35
N CYS A 53 20.15 -3.70 -6.23
CA CYS A 53 19.51 -4.30 -5.07
C CYS A 53 20.44 -4.22 -3.84
N PHE A 54 19.96 -3.62 -2.75
CA PHE A 54 20.72 -3.53 -1.51
C PHE A 54 20.93 -4.87 -0.78
N ILE A 55 20.27 -5.95 -1.21
CA ILE A 55 20.33 -7.28 -0.59
C ILE A 55 21.33 -8.16 -1.33
N CYS A 56 21.11 -8.41 -2.63
CA CYS A 56 21.96 -9.28 -3.43
C CYS A 56 23.03 -8.53 -4.24
N LYS A 57 23.06 -7.19 -4.17
CA LYS A 57 24.00 -6.31 -4.89
C LYS A 57 23.94 -6.41 -6.42
N GLN A 58 22.96 -7.11 -6.97
CA GLN A 58 22.72 -7.20 -8.42
C GLN A 58 21.86 -6.03 -8.92
N GLN A 59 22.04 -5.65 -10.18
CA GLN A 59 21.24 -4.64 -10.85
C GLN A 59 19.98 -5.21 -11.50
N GLY A 60 19.01 -4.35 -11.83
CA GLY A 60 17.78 -4.71 -12.55
C GLY A 60 16.53 -4.85 -11.68
N HIS A 61 16.65 -4.79 -10.35
CA HIS A 61 15.50 -4.90 -9.46
C HIS A 61 15.69 -4.16 -8.13
N LEU A 62 14.56 -3.77 -7.53
CA LEU A 62 14.51 -3.20 -6.19
C LEU A 62 14.58 -4.29 -5.12
N SER A 63 15.10 -3.97 -3.94
CA SER A 63 15.19 -4.91 -2.81
C SER A 63 13.87 -5.55 -2.41
N ARG A 64 12.73 -4.90 -2.68
CA ARG A 64 11.39 -5.44 -2.44
C ARG A 64 11.03 -6.60 -3.37
N LYS A 65 11.53 -6.59 -4.61
CA LYS A 65 11.30 -7.64 -5.63
C LYS A 65 12.51 -8.55 -5.84
N CYS A 66 13.45 -8.54 -4.88
CA CYS A 66 14.61 -9.40 -4.96
C CYS A 66 14.23 -10.85 -4.64
N PRO A 67 14.55 -11.82 -5.52
CA PRO A 67 14.23 -13.23 -5.29
C PRO A 67 15.03 -13.86 -4.13
N ARG A 68 16.14 -13.24 -3.72
CA ARG A 68 16.97 -13.66 -2.57
C ARG A 68 16.64 -12.93 -1.27
N ASN A 69 15.52 -12.22 -1.21
CA ASN A 69 15.14 -11.46 -0.02
C ASN A 69 14.41 -12.34 1.00
N ASP A 70 15.18 -13.06 1.80
CA ASP A 70 14.68 -13.94 2.86
C ASP A 70 13.80 -13.19 3.89
N LYS A 71 14.11 -11.92 4.15
CA LYS A 71 13.38 -11.06 5.10
C LYS A 71 12.12 -10.40 4.49
N GLY A 72 11.90 -10.54 3.19
CA GLY A 72 10.79 -9.92 2.49
C GLY A 72 10.71 -8.40 2.66
N VAL A 73 9.50 -7.87 2.59
CA VAL A 73 9.21 -6.43 2.75
C VAL A 73 9.51 -5.94 4.18
N TYR A 74 9.59 -6.86 5.14
CA TYR A 74 9.75 -6.55 6.55
C TYR A 74 11.23 -6.26 6.89
N PRO A 75 11.58 -5.04 7.36
CA PRO A 75 12.97 -4.67 7.63
C PRO A 75 13.63 -5.56 8.68
N LYS A 76 12.89 -5.94 9.72
CA LYS A 76 13.33 -6.81 10.82
C LYS A 76 13.12 -8.31 10.54
N GLY A 77 12.65 -8.67 9.34
CA GLY A 77 12.08 -9.99 9.09
C GLY A 77 10.67 -10.13 9.66
N GLY A 78 9.90 -11.07 9.12
CA GLY A 78 8.51 -11.29 9.47
C GLY A 78 7.65 -11.62 8.26
N HIS A 79 6.40 -11.95 8.51
CA HIS A 79 5.41 -12.28 7.50
C HIS A 79 4.11 -11.54 7.76
N CYS A 80 3.23 -11.53 6.77
CA CYS A 80 1.86 -11.10 6.95
C CYS A 80 1.19 -12.00 8.01
N ASN A 81 0.60 -11.39 9.04
CA ASN A 81 -0.05 -12.12 10.14
C ASN A 81 -1.36 -12.80 9.73
N PHE A 82 -1.88 -12.54 8.52
CA PHE A 82 -3.07 -13.21 8.01
C PHE A 82 -2.72 -14.41 7.13
N CYS A 83 -1.87 -14.22 6.12
CA CYS A 83 -1.61 -15.23 5.10
C CYS A 83 -0.21 -15.87 5.17
N GLY A 84 0.67 -15.38 6.06
CA GLY A 84 2.04 -15.89 6.17
C GLY A 84 3.00 -15.46 5.05
N ALA A 85 2.58 -14.65 4.08
CA ALA A 85 3.45 -14.21 2.99
C ALA A 85 4.41 -13.07 3.40
N ILE A 86 5.58 -13.01 2.77
CA ILE A 86 6.62 -11.99 3.05
C ILE A 86 6.70 -10.87 2.00
N ASP A 87 5.94 -10.96 0.90
CA ASP A 87 5.97 -10.00 -0.24
C ASP A 87 5.10 -8.74 -0.03
N HIS A 88 4.23 -8.72 0.99
CA HIS A 88 3.34 -7.59 1.25
C HIS A 88 3.21 -7.28 2.73
N PHE A 89 2.77 -6.06 3.02
CA PHE A 89 2.37 -5.66 4.37
C PHE A 89 0.96 -6.14 4.69
N LYS A 90 0.64 -6.35 5.97
CA LYS A 90 -0.70 -6.70 6.49
C LYS A 90 -1.87 -5.92 5.83
N LYS A 91 -1.67 -4.63 5.53
CA LYS A 91 -2.66 -3.74 4.91
C LYS A 91 -2.96 -4.06 3.44
N GLU A 92 -2.00 -4.67 2.74
CA GLU A 92 -2.11 -5.05 1.33
C GLU A 92 -2.30 -6.57 1.19
N CYS A 93 -2.79 -7.21 2.26
CA CYS A 93 -3.04 -8.64 2.24
C CYS A 93 -4.26 -8.92 1.37
N PRO A 94 -4.12 -9.67 0.25
CA PRO A 94 -5.24 -9.91 -0.67
C PRO A 94 -6.41 -10.66 0.00
N GLU A 95 -6.13 -11.48 1.01
CA GLU A 95 -7.18 -12.15 1.80
C GLU A 95 -7.93 -11.20 2.73
N MET A 96 -7.29 -10.12 3.20
CA MET A 96 -7.97 -9.09 3.99
C MET A 96 -8.83 -8.20 3.09
N GLU A 97 -8.38 -7.87 1.89
CA GLU A 97 -9.20 -7.09 0.96
C GLU A 97 -10.49 -7.86 0.59
N LYS A 98 -10.37 -9.17 0.33
CA LYS A 98 -11.52 -10.04 0.04
C LYS A 98 -12.51 -10.18 1.19
N ASN A 99 -12.05 -10.16 2.45
CA ASN A 99 -12.95 -10.31 3.60
C ASN A 99 -13.71 -9.02 3.92
N LYS A 100 -13.13 -7.86 3.61
CA LYS A 100 -13.75 -6.55 3.77
C LYS A 100 -14.88 -6.33 2.77
N SER A 101 -14.74 -6.85 1.55
CA SER A 101 -15.79 -6.83 0.52
C SER A 101 -17.02 -7.65 0.89
N LYS A 102 -16.86 -8.72 1.69
CA LYS A 102 -18.00 -9.59 2.08
C LYS A 102 -18.83 -9.02 3.21
N THR A 103 -18.28 -8.12 4.02
CA THR A 103 -19.00 -7.50 5.15
C THR A 103 -19.86 -6.30 4.76
N SER A 104 -19.81 -5.86 3.50
CA SER A 104 -20.61 -4.74 2.97
C SER A 104 -21.86 -5.16 2.20
N ASP A 105 -21.97 -6.42 1.78
CA ASP A 105 -23.08 -6.90 0.92
C ASP A 105 -24.16 -7.70 1.68
N GLU A 106 -23.98 -8.00 2.97
CA GLU A 106 -24.94 -8.79 3.76
C GLU A 106 -25.52 -8.02 4.96
N SER A 107 -26.04 -6.81 4.69
CA SER A 107 -26.97 -6.13 5.60
C SER A 107 -28.21 -5.63 4.85
N GLU A 108 -28.79 -6.46 3.97
CA GLU A 108 -30.12 -6.25 3.40
C GLU A 108 -30.95 -7.54 3.46
N VAL A 109 -31.17 -8.06 4.67
CA VAL A 109 -32.26 -9.01 4.92
C VAL A 109 -33.04 -8.57 6.16
N ALA A 110 -34.00 -7.68 5.94
CA ALA A 110 -35.10 -7.45 6.88
C ALA A 110 -36.42 -7.41 6.08
N ALA A 111 -36.99 -8.60 5.94
CA ALA A 111 -38.40 -8.98 5.88
C ALA A 111 -39.46 -8.00 5.30
N ASP A 112 -40.12 -8.49 4.24
CA ASP A 112 -41.58 -8.65 4.10
C ASP A 112 -42.53 -7.64 4.79
N ILE A 113 -43.30 -6.91 3.98
CA ILE A 113 -44.77 -7.03 3.80
C ILE A 113 -45.19 -5.87 2.88
N VAL A 114 -45.53 -6.17 1.62
CA VAL A 114 -46.27 -5.22 0.76
C VAL A 114 -47.57 -5.88 0.32
N SER A 115 -48.67 -5.45 0.92
CA SER A 115 -49.98 -5.38 0.25
C SER A 115 -50.91 -4.48 1.05
N ILE A 116 -51.35 -3.40 0.42
CA ILE A 116 -52.74 -2.97 0.20
C ILE A 116 -52.65 -1.56 -0.38
N GLY A 117 -53.02 -1.44 -1.65
CA GLY A 117 -52.82 -0.23 -2.43
C GLY A 117 -53.66 0.96 -1.98
N GLN A 118 -53.30 2.13 -2.52
CA GLN A 118 -54.24 3.17 -2.94
C GLN A 118 -53.50 4.33 -3.65
N SER A 119 -53.91 4.53 -4.92
CA SER A 119 -54.14 5.83 -5.57
C SER A 119 -52.97 6.60 -6.24
N ALA A 120 -53.38 7.38 -7.25
CA ALA A 120 -52.61 7.77 -8.45
C ALA A 120 -52.10 9.23 -8.48
N ASP A 121 -52.06 9.95 -7.35
CA ASP A 121 -51.71 11.38 -7.32
C ASP A 121 -50.85 11.79 -6.11
N ALA A 122 -49.79 11.04 -5.81
CA ALA A 122 -48.86 11.41 -4.74
C ALA A 122 -47.46 11.73 -5.31
N GLU A 123 -47.11 13.01 -5.28
CA GLU A 123 -45.78 13.53 -5.60
C GLU A 123 -44.70 12.82 -4.76
N ASN A 124 -43.64 12.39 -5.43
CA ASN A 124 -42.54 11.62 -4.86
C ASN A 124 -41.59 12.57 -4.10
N ILE A 125 -41.93 12.88 -2.85
CA ILE A 125 -41.05 13.65 -1.97
C ILE A 125 -39.95 12.70 -1.47
N VAL A 126 -38.81 12.71 -2.16
CA VAL A 126 -37.59 12.00 -1.75
C VAL A 126 -37.08 12.61 -0.43
N PRO A 127 -36.98 11.87 0.68
CA PRO A 127 -36.43 12.41 1.92
C PRO A 127 -34.90 12.51 1.82
N LEU A 128 -34.41 13.74 1.67
CA LEU A 128 -33.00 14.12 1.83
C LEU A 128 -32.63 14.02 3.32
N TYR A 129 -32.13 12.87 3.78
CA TYR A 129 -31.54 12.78 5.12
C TYR A 129 -30.01 12.84 5.05
N LYS A 130 -29.49 13.94 5.60
CA LYS A 130 -28.08 14.22 5.85
C LYS A 130 -27.70 13.49 7.13
N GLY A 131 -26.93 12.41 7.03
CA GLY A 131 -26.34 11.74 8.19
C GLY A 131 -25.15 12.53 8.74
N ILE A 132 -25.40 13.45 9.68
CA ILE A 132 -24.37 14.11 10.48
C ILE A 132 -23.91 13.11 11.56
N GLN A 133 -22.67 12.66 11.49
CA GLN A 133 -22.05 11.81 12.52
C GLN A 133 -21.74 12.65 13.76
N VAL A 134 -22.54 12.50 14.81
CA VAL A 134 -22.29 13.10 16.13
C VAL A 134 -21.09 12.39 16.78
N LYS A 135 -20.03 13.14 17.08
CA LYS A 135 -18.88 12.65 17.85
C LYS A 135 -19.29 12.51 19.31
N LYS A 136 -19.09 11.32 19.90
CA LYS A 136 -19.31 11.09 21.34
C LYS A 136 -18.15 11.70 22.13
N GLU A 137 -18.43 12.63 23.04
CA GLU A 137 -17.47 13.09 24.04
C GLU A 137 -17.30 12.04 25.16
N LYS A 138 -16.06 11.86 25.60
CA LYS A 138 -15.67 10.98 26.70
C LYS A 138 -15.90 11.72 28.02
N VAL A 139 -16.81 11.20 28.84
CA VAL A 139 -16.95 11.63 30.24
C VAL A 139 -15.77 11.07 31.04
N ILE A 140 -15.03 11.95 31.71
CA ILE A 140 -14.01 11.60 32.69
C ILE A 140 -14.69 11.61 34.06
N SER A 141 -14.70 10.48 34.75
CA SER A 141 -15.15 10.36 36.14
C SER A 141 -14.02 10.69 37.11
N PHE A 142 -14.38 11.40 38.17
CA PHE A 142 -13.54 11.95 39.24
C PHE A 142 -12.64 10.94 39.93
#